data_AF-A0A7W6D2B4-F1
#
_entry.id   AF-A0A7W6D2B4-F1
#
_cell.length_a   1.000
_cell.length_b   1.000
_cell.length_c   1.000
_cell.angle_alpha   90.00
_cell.angle_beta   90.00
_cell.angle_gamma   90.00
#
_symmetry.space_group_name_H-M   'P 1'
#
loop_
_entity.id
_entity.type
_entity.pdbx_description
1 polymer ?
#
loop_
_entity_poly.entity_id
_entity_poly.type
_entity_poly.pdbx_seq_one_letter_code
_entity_poly.pdbx_strand_id
1 'polypeptide(L)'
;MIDFERVWLPQIICYARIISTGQLEDQWLGRSAATTSITDPDELHEQIFDDLDADEIWASHRRAAKLSTAATDAIDQFLRLLGEADEADARALIASSAWTKIKEAANVMLASIG
;
A
#
# COMPACT_ATOMS: atom_id res chain seq x y z
N MET A 1 -12.02 -13.33 9.85
CA MET A 1 -12.23 -12.46 8.68
C MET A 1 -12.12 -11.03 9.13
N ILE A 2 -11.14 -10.30 8.62
CA ILE A 2 -10.95 -8.89 8.95
C ILE A 2 -12.06 -8.04 8.33
N ASP A 3 -12.44 -6.97 9.03
CA ASP A 3 -13.48 -6.06 8.54
C ASP A 3 -12.89 -5.22 7.39
N PHE A 4 -13.40 -5.47 6.18
CA PHE A 4 -12.94 -4.80 4.97
C PHE A 4 -13.07 -3.27 5.06
N GLU A 5 -14.23 -2.75 5.46
CA GLU A 5 -14.51 -1.32 5.43
C GLU A 5 -13.89 -0.58 6.63
N ARG A 6 -13.81 -1.24 7.79
CA ARG A 6 -13.38 -0.60 9.04
C ARG A 6 -11.90 -0.80 9.36
N VAL A 7 -11.27 -1.83 8.81
CA VAL A 7 -9.88 -2.18 9.13
C VAL A 7 -9.02 -2.18 7.87
N TRP A 8 -9.30 -3.08 6.93
CA TRP A 8 -8.39 -3.32 5.80
C TRP A 8 -8.30 -2.12 4.85
N LEU A 9 -9.44 -1.62 4.33
CA LEU A 9 -9.44 -0.49 3.39
C LEU A 9 -8.84 0.79 4.00
N PRO A 10 -9.19 1.19 5.25
CA PRO A 10 -8.50 2.29 5.92
C PRO A 10 -6.99 2.10 6.05
N GLN A 11 -6.53 0.87 6.30
CA GLN A 11 -5.10 0.54 6.38
C GLN A 11 -4.39 0.70 5.02
N ILE A 12 -4.98 0.20 3.93
CA ILE A 12 -4.44 0.40 2.58
C ILE A 12 -4.39 1.90 2.21
N ILE A 13 -5.42 2.67 2.58
CA ILE A 13 -5.41 4.13 2.40
C ILE A 13 -4.29 4.79 3.23
N CYS A 14 -4.06 4.33 4.45
CA CYS A 14 -2.96 4.81 5.30
C CYS A 14 -1.60 4.56 4.64
N TYR A 15 -1.38 3.35 4.11
CA TYR A 15 -0.16 3.00 3.40
C TYR A 15 0.07 3.85 2.16
N ALA A 16 -0.98 4.06 1.35
CA ALA A 16 -0.89 4.97 0.22
C ALA A 16 -0.47 6.40 0.64
N ARG A 17 -0.91 6.90 1.79
CA ARG A 17 -0.52 8.24 2.30
C ARG A 17 0.94 8.32 2.74
N ILE A 18 1.42 7.35 3.51
CA ILE A 18 2.81 7.38 4.00
C ILE A 18 3.82 7.13 2.87
N ILE A 19 3.42 6.37 1.84
CA ILE A 19 4.21 6.16 0.63
C ILE A 19 4.24 7.42 -0.25
N SER A 20 3.08 8.03 -0.51
CA SER A 20 3.01 9.20 -1.41
C SER A 20 3.77 10.41 -0.87
N THR A 21 3.85 10.54 0.46
CA THR A 21 4.55 11.63 1.16
C THR A 21 6.04 11.37 1.39
N GLY A 22 6.54 10.16 1.12
CA GLY A 22 7.94 9.78 1.40
C GLY A 22 8.23 9.47 2.86
N GLN A 23 7.23 9.49 3.75
CA GLN A 23 7.42 9.18 5.17
C GLN A 23 7.95 7.75 5.40
N LEU A 24 7.55 6.80 4.55
CA LEU A 24 8.04 5.43 4.64
C LEU A 24 9.51 5.31 4.21
N GLU A 25 9.94 6.11 3.23
CA GLU A 25 11.34 6.19 2.79
C GLU A 25 12.22 6.73 3.92
N ASP A 26 11.78 7.78 4.59
CA ASP A 26 12.51 8.35 5.72
C ASP A 26 12.61 7.38 6.90
N GLN A 27 11.58 6.56 7.14
CA GLN A 27 11.61 5.50 8.16
C GLN A 27 12.63 4.40 7.76
N TRP A 28 12.53 3.84 6.56
CA TRP A 28 13.42 2.79 6.07
C TRP A 28 14.88 3.22 5.96
N LEU A 29 15.13 4.50 5.64
CA LEU A 29 16.48 5.07 5.59
C LEU A 29 17.00 5.53 6.96
N GLY A 30 16.23 5.35 8.04
CA GLY A 30 16.59 5.73 9.40
C GLY A 30 16.69 7.24 9.62
N ARG A 31 16.06 8.04 8.76
CA ARG A 31 16.06 9.52 8.82
C ARG A 31 14.99 10.07 9.76
N SER A 32 13.97 9.26 10.05
CA SER A 32 12.90 9.59 10.99
C SER A 32 12.81 8.53 12.10
N ALA A 33 12.53 8.98 13.33
CA ALA A 33 12.27 8.07 14.45
C ALA A 33 10.76 7.81 14.56
N ALA A 34 10.36 6.61 14.13
CA ALA A 34 9.05 5.96 14.36
C ALA A 34 7.81 6.74 13.86
N THR A 35 7.68 6.89 12.55
CA THR A 35 6.43 7.36 11.90
C THR A 35 5.45 6.24 11.59
N THR A 36 5.91 4.99 11.59
CA THR A 36 5.14 3.78 11.32
C THR A 36 5.81 2.58 12.01
N SER A 37 5.05 1.50 12.23
CA SER A 37 5.57 0.22 12.71
C SER A 37 6.26 -0.60 11.62
N ILE A 38 6.17 -0.17 10.35
CA ILE A 38 6.79 -0.83 9.21
C ILE A 38 8.21 -0.29 9.03
N THR A 39 9.19 -1.11 9.33
CA THR A 39 10.60 -0.72 9.42
C THR A 39 11.45 -1.25 8.27
N ASP A 40 10.93 -2.18 7.48
CA ASP A 40 11.53 -2.65 6.23
C ASP A 40 10.46 -2.99 5.17
N PRO A 41 10.86 -3.28 3.91
CA PRO A 41 9.93 -3.64 2.83
C PRO A 41 9.19 -4.95 3.05
N ASP A 42 9.81 -5.96 3.70
CA ASP A 42 9.20 -7.27 3.92
C ASP A 42 8.02 -7.14 4.90
N GLU A 43 8.19 -6.39 5.99
CA GLU A 43 7.11 -6.07 6.93
C GLU A 43 5.93 -5.36 6.25
N LEU A 44 6.18 -4.50 5.25
CA LEU A 44 5.09 -3.87 4.47
C LEU A 44 4.30 -4.93 3.69
N HIS A 45 5.02 -5.83 3.01
CA HIS A 45 4.43 -6.90 2.23
C HIS A 45 3.60 -7.82 3.13
N GLU A 46 4.16 -8.29 4.23
CA GLU A 46 3.49 -9.18 5.18
C GLU A 46 2.20 -8.56 5.74
N GLN A 47 2.27 -7.29 6.15
CA GLN A 47 1.11 -6.56 6.68
C GLN A 47 0.00 -6.31 5.66
N ILE A 48 0.32 -6.25 4.37
CA ILE A 48 -0.67 -6.05 3.32
C ILE A 48 -1.22 -7.38 2.82
N PHE A 49 -0.37 -8.37 2.57
CA PHE A 49 -0.69 -9.57 1.79
C PHE A 49 -0.73 -10.86 2.62
N ASP A 50 0.23 -11.10 3.52
CA ASP A 50 0.40 -12.40 4.17
C ASP A 50 -0.46 -12.58 5.43
N ASP A 51 -0.61 -11.55 6.25
CA ASP A 51 -1.39 -11.65 7.50
C ASP A 51 -2.92 -11.64 7.26
N LEU A 52 -3.38 -11.24 6.06
CA LEU A 52 -4.73 -10.74 5.84
C LEU A 52 -5.56 -11.51 4.81
N ASP A 53 -5.05 -12.57 4.16
CA ASP A 53 -5.71 -13.18 2.98
C ASP A 53 -6.17 -12.09 1.99
N ALA A 54 -5.29 -11.13 1.76
CA ALA A 54 -5.67 -9.81 1.22
C ALA A 54 -6.31 -9.90 -0.16
N ASP A 55 -5.84 -10.83 -0.97
CA ASP A 55 -6.40 -11.13 -2.29
C ASP A 55 -7.85 -11.65 -2.18
N GLU A 56 -8.14 -12.51 -1.21
CA GLU A 56 -9.49 -13.04 -0.98
C GLU A 56 -10.42 -11.96 -0.42
N ILE A 57 -9.94 -11.18 0.56
CA ILE A 57 -10.70 -10.05 1.14
C ILE A 57 -11.03 -9.05 0.04
N TRP A 58 -10.04 -8.62 -0.73
CA TRP A 58 -10.26 -7.62 -1.76
C TRP A 58 -11.14 -8.14 -2.90
N ALA A 59 -10.90 -9.35 -3.39
CA ALA A 59 -11.74 -9.95 -4.43
C ALA A 59 -13.21 -10.09 -4.00
N SER A 60 -13.45 -10.46 -2.74
CA SER A 60 -14.79 -10.62 -2.16
C SER A 60 -15.52 -9.31 -1.95
N HIS A 61 -14.80 -8.24 -1.60
CA HIS A 61 -15.39 -6.98 -1.17
C HIS A 61 -15.32 -5.85 -2.20
N ARG A 62 -14.44 -5.89 -3.21
CA ARG A 62 -14.27 -4.79 -4.18
C ARG A 62 -15.52 -4.41 -4.96
N ARG A 63 -16.44 -5.36 -5.16
CA ARG A 63 -17.75 -5.12 -5.81
C ARG A 63 -18.85 -4.70 -4.82
N ALA A 64 -18.68 -5.02 -3.54
CA ALA A 64 -19.61 -4.68 -2.47
C ALA A 64 -19.29 -3.32 -1.83
N ALA A 65 -18.03 -2.89 -1.93
CA ALA A 65 -17.57 -1.58 -1.53
C ALA A 65 -18.34 -0.51 -2.32
N LYS A 66 -18.89 0.50 -1.63
CA LYS A 66 -19.58 1.64 -2.26
C LYS A 66 -18.60 2.61 -2.94
N LEU A 67 -17.55 2.08 -3.56
CA LEU A 67 -16.50 2.82 -4.25
C LEU A 67 -16.88 3.01 -5.72
N SER A 68 -16.37 4.08 -6.33
CA SER A 68 -16.50 4.27 -7.77
C SER A 68 -15.61 3.26 -8.52
N THR A 69 -15.92 2.97 -9.78
CA THR A 69 -15.07 2.12 -10.62
C THR A 69 -13.63 2.66 -10.68
N ALA A 70 -13.45 3.98 -10.80
CA ALA A 70 -12.15 4.61 -10.82
C ALA A 70 -11.37 4.38 -9.51
N ALA A 71 -12.03 4.45 -8.35
CA ALA A 71 -11.42 4.17 -7.06
C ALA A 71 -11.00 2.69 -6.95
N THR A 72 -11.87 1.77 -7.36
CA THR A 72 -11.57 0.34 -7.36
C THR A 72 -10.39 0.01 -8.27
N ASP A 73 -10.36 0.56 -9.49
CA ASP A 73 -9.27 0.34 -10.44
C ASP A 73 -7.94 0.92 -9.93
N ALA A 74 -7.99 2.07 -9.24
CA ALA A 74 -6.79 2.67 -8.65
C ALA A 74 -6.25 1.85 -7.47
N ILE A 75 -7.13 1.26 -6.64
CA ILE A 75 -6.73 0.34 -5.57
C ILE A 75 -6.13 -0.94 -6.16
N ASP A 76 -6.79 -1.54 -7.17
CA ASP A 76 -6.27 -2.72 -7.90
C ASP A 76 -4.85 -2.46 -8.40
N GLN A 77 -4.64 -1.32 -9.06
CA GLN A 77 -3.35 -0.96 -9.62
C GLN A 77 -2.28 -0.74 -8.54
N PHE A 78 -2.64 -0.10 -7.43
CA PHE A 78 -1.72 0.15 -6.31
C PHE A 78 -1.29 -1.16 -5.64
N LEU A 79 -2.24 -2.05 -5.32
CA LEU A 79 -1.95 -3.35 -4.69
C LEU A 79 -1.13 -4.24 -5.62
N ARG A 80 -1.45 -4.29 -6.91
CA ARG A 80 -0.67 -5.06 -7.89
C ARG A 80 0.78 -4.60 -7.95
N LEU A 81 1.03 -3.30 -8.00
CA LEU A 81 2.40 -2.76 -8.04
C LEU A 81 3.16 -3.00 -6.73
N LEU A 82 2.48 -2.96 -5.59
CA LEU A 82 3.07 -3.31 -4.30
C LEU A 82 3.45 -4.78 -4.23
N GLY A 83 2.58 -5.69 -4.67
CA GLY A 83 2.88 -7.13 -4.68
C GLY A 83 3.94 -7.54 -5.71
N GLU A 84 4.16 -6.74 -6.75
CA GLU A 84 5.25 -6.94 -7.72
C GLU A 84 6.61 -6.40 -7.24
N ALA A 85 6.64 -5.60 -6.16
CA ALA A 85 7.88 -5.13 -5.57
C ALA A 85 8.45 -6.19 -4.63
N ASP A 86 9.42 -6.95 -5.13
CA ASP A 86 10.14 -7.99 -4.40
C ASP A 86 11.59 -7.55 -4.17
N GLU A 87 11.88 -6.89 -3.04
CA GLU A 87 13.22 -6.44 -2.68
C GLU A 87 13.41 -6.40 -1.15
N ALA A 88 14.31 -7.24 -0.62
CA ALA A 88 14.67 -7.24 0.80
C ALA A 88 15.52 -6.02 1.23
N ASP A 89 16.05 -5.23 0.29
CA ASP A 89 16.84 -4.03 0.58
C ASP A 89 16.06 -2.74 0.28
N ALA A 90 15.78 -1.96 1.33
CA ALA A 90 14.99 -0.75 1.21
C ALA A 90 15.66 0.33 0.35
N ARG A 91 17.01 0.42 0.32
CA ARG A 91 17.72 1.42 -0.48
C ARG A 91 17.61 1.10 -1.97
N ALA A 92 17.77 -0.16 -2.33
CA ALA A 92 17.59 -0.65 -3.69
C ALA A 92 16.16 -0.42 -4.18
N LEU A 93 15.17 -0.77 -3.36
CA LEU A 93 13.76 -0.55 -3.69
C LEU A 93 13.47 0.94 -3.91
N ILE A 94 13.82 1.83 -2.97
CA ILE A 94 13.55 3.28 -3.07
C ILE A 94 14.19 3.90 -4.32
N ALA A 95 15.39 3.45 -4.70
CA ALA A 95 16.10 3.94 -5.88
C ALA A 95 15.55 3.38 -7.20
N SER A 96 14.66 2.38 -7.16
CA SER A 96 14.16 1.69 -8.33
C SER A 96 13.04 2.44 -9.04
N SER A 97 12.86 2.13 -10.33
CA SER A 97 11.68 2.59 -11.07
C SER A 97 10.37 1.98 -10.56
N ALA A 98 10.43 0.82 -9.90
CA ALA A 98 9.25 0.17 -9.32
C ALA A 98 8.67 1.03 -8.20
N TRP A 99 9.52 1.52 -7.30
CA TRP A 99 9.09 2.41 -6.21
C TRP A 99 8.49 3.72 -6.70
N THR A 100 9.07 4.31 -7.75
CA THR A 100 8.49 5.50 -8.40
C THR A 100 7.06 5.24 -8.88
N LYS A 101 6.81 4.10 -9.55
CA LYS A 101 5.47 3.72 -10.01
C LYS A 101 4.51 3.46 -8.85
N ILE A 102 4.99 2.86 -7.75
CA ILE A 102 4.19 2.65 -6.53
C ILE A 102 3.73 3.99 -5.95
N LYS A 103 4.62 4.99 -5.87
CA LYS A 103 4.26 6.34 -5.41
C LYS A 103 3.24 7.02 -6.33
N GLU A 104 3.40 6.90 -7.64
CA GLU A 104 2.43 7.43 -8.61
C GLU A 104 1.06 6.77 -8.42
N ALA A 105 1.01 5.44 -8.30
CA ALA A 105 -0.23 4.71 -8.06
C ALA A 105 -0.88 5.09 -6.72
N ALA A 106 -0.09 5.27 -5.65
CA ALA A 106 -0.58 5.73 -4.36
C ALA A 106 -1.26 7.12 -4.47
N ASN A 107 -0.65 8.06 -5.21
CA ASN A 107 -1.24 9.37 -5.45
C ASN A 107 -2.55 9.29 -6.25
N VAL A 108 -2.60 8.47 -7.30
CA VAL A 108 -3.82 8.25 -8.10
C VAL A 108 -4.93 7.61 -7.25
N MET A 109 -4.60 6.61 -6.44
CA MET A 109 -5.54 5.98 -5.52
C MET A 109 -6.13 6.98 -4.54
N LEU A 110 -5.30 7.80 -3.88
CA LEU A 110 -5.77 8.82 -2.94
C LEU A 110 -6.67 9.87 -3.59
N ALA A 111 -6.35 10.27 -4.83
CA ALA A 111 -7.18 11.19 -5.60
C ALA A 111 -8.52 10.58 -6.06
N SER A 112 -8.60 9.24 -6.18
CA SER A 112 -9.80 8.53 -6.65
C SER A 112 -10.78 8.17 -5.54
N ILE A 113 -10.29 8.08 -4.30
CA ILE A 113 -11.09 7.78 -3.09
C ILE A 113 -11.63 9.07 -2.42
N GLY A 114 -10.97 10.21 -2.67
CA GLY A 114 -11.29 11.53 -2.11
C GLY A 114 -12.52 12.21 -2.70
#